data_AF-A0A7H1J311-F1
#
_entry.id   AF-A0A7H1J311-F1
#
_cell.length_a   1.000
_cell.length_b   1.000
_cell.length_c   1.000
_cell.angle_alpha   90.00
_cell.angle_beta   90.00
_cell.angle_gamma   90.00
#
_symmetry.space_group_name_H-M   'P 1'
#
loop_
_entity.id
_entity.type
_entity.pdbx_description
1 polymer ?
#
loop_
_entity_poly.entity_id
_entity_poly.type
_entity_poly.pdbx_seq_one_letter_code
_entity_poly.pdbx_strand_id
1 'polypeptide(L)'
;MPAFFRWRKQLRELKEKQLSSLSNRSDRLLYALETVSDRYLAKETKLFIIEYLLAAIEQLITANFQSSFVTKKIYLARLLTELKLGKNVMVKDRVTSQQQLEQVQNALQVMLRELRYLTEHYGVSRTIIRHHIVLVRYAHALAHRDLLVRQARQDLDNDKKGRALEKYRAALSVIEKNISVSGAKKEAIRLQNMIQDVEKVLFAKKDKTESS
;
A
#
# COMPACT_ATOMS: atom_id res chain seq x y z
N MET A 1 -5.53 22.74 45.29
CA MET A 1 -4.47 21.90 44.67
C MET A 1 -3.28 22.77 44.30
N PRO A 2 -2.08 22.54 44.89
CA PRO A 2 -0.87 23.33 44.59
C PRO A 2 -0.51 23.25 43.09
N ALA A 3 0.08 24.31 42.53
CA ALA A 3 0.38 24.42 41.10
C ALA A 3 1.23 23.25 40.55
N PHE A 4 2.17 22.76 41.36
CA PHE A 4 3.01 21.59 41.04
C PHE A 4 2.20 20.30 40.84
N PHE A 5 1.19 20.05 41.67
CA PHE A 5 0.32 18.87 41.53
C PHE A 5 -0.54 18.95 40.25
N ARG A 6 -1.01 20.15 39.89
CA ARG A 6 -1.73 20.40 38.64
C ARG A 6 -0.84 20.15 37.42
N TRP A 7 0.38 20.69 37.42
CA TRP A 7 1.37 20.45 36.36
C TRP A 7 1.74 18.97 36.21
N ARG A 8 2.03 18.27 37.32
CA ARG A 8 2.35 16.84 37.31
C ARG A 8 1.18 15.96 36.86
N LYS A 9 -0.06 16.40 37.09
CA LYS A 9 -1.26 15.74 36.57
C LYS A 9 -1.37 15.94 35.05
N GLN A 10 -1.24 17.17 34.57
CA GLN A 10 -1.26 17.50 33.14
C GLN A 10 -0.16 16.75 32.37
N LEU A 11 1.06 16.67 32.90
CA LEU A 11 2.15 15.94 32.26
C LEU A 11 1.85 14.44 32.12
N ARG A 12 1.22 13.84 33.15
CA ARG A 12 0.79 12.43 33.09
C ARG A 12 -0.30 12.23 32.05
N GLU A 13 -1.31 13.08 32.03
CA GLU A 13 -2.40 13.03 31.04
C GLU A 13 -1.88 13.19 29.60
N LEU A 14 -0.92 14.09 29.37
CA LEU A 14 -0.30 14.28 28.06
C LEU A 14 0.51 13.04 27.65
N LYS A 15 1.31 12.49 28.55
CA LYS A 15 2.09 11.27 28.30
C LYS A 15 1.17 10.08 27.98
N GLU A 16 0.09 9.91 28.74
CA GLU A 16 -0.88 8.85 28.52
C GLU A 16 -1.59 9.00 27.16
N LYS A 17 -2.00 10.22 26.79
CA LYS A 17 -2.56 10.52 25.46
C LYS A 17 -1.58 10.19 24.33
N GLN A 18 -0.29 10.51 24.49
CA GLN A 18 0.74 10.19 23.50
C GLN A 18 0.93 8.68 23.34
N LEU A 19 1.00 7.94 24.44
CA LEU A 19 1.16 6.47 24.43
C LEU A 19 -0.09 5.78 23.83
N SER A 20 -1.28 6.24 24.19
CA SER A 20 -2.54 5.78 23.60
C SER A 20 -2.58 6.04 22.09
N SER A 21 -2.18 7.24 21.64
CA SER A 21 -2.09 7.58 20.23
C SER A 21 -1.10 6.69 19.46
N LEU A 22 0.10 6.45 20.03
CA LEU A 22 1.10 5.55 19.46
C LEU A 22 0.53 4.13 19.30
N SER A 23 -0.11 3.59 20.36
CA SER A 23 -0.75 2.27 20.34
C SER A 23 -1.81 2.19 19.24
N ASN A 24 -2.77 3.11 19.23
CA ASN A 24 -3.91 3.10 18.28
C ASN A 24 -3.48 3.29 16.82
N ARG A 25 -2.41 4.06 16.58
CA ARG A 25 -1.87 4.26 15.23
C ARG A 25 -1.11 3.03 14.75
N SER A 26 -0.34 2.41 15.64
CA SER A 26 0.42 1.20 15.33
C SER A 26 -0.51 0.01 15.08
N ASP A 27 -1.59 -0.11 15.84
CA ASP A 27 -2.62 -1.14 15.63
C ASP A 27 -3.34 -0.97 14.28
N ARG A 28 -3.73 0.27 13.93
CA ARG A 28 -4.31 0.58 12.61
C ARG A 28 -3.33 0.31 11.46
N LEU A 29 -2.05 0.57 11.66
CA LEU A 29 -1.02 0.28 10.67
C LEU A 29 -0.81 -1.23 10.49
N LEU A 30 -0.86 -2.00 11.58
CA LEU A 30 -0.83 -3.46 11.53
C LEU A 30 -2.05 -4.02 10.78
N TYR A 31 -3.25 -3.54 11.09
CA TYR A 31 -4.44 -3.94 10.35
C TYR A 31 -4.34 -3.63 8.85
N ALA A 32 -3.81 -2.46 8.48
CA ALA A 32 -3.56 -2.12 7.09
C ALA A 32 -2.53 -3.08 6.46
N LEU A 33 -1.47 -3.44 7.19
CA LEU A 33 -0.44 -4.39 6.76
C LEU A 33 -1.01 -5.77 6.44
N GLU A 34 -1.93 -6.26 7.28
CA GLU A 34 -2.58 -7.56 7.12
C GLU A 34 -3.63 -7.55 5.99
N THR A 35 -4.23 -6.38 5.70
CA THR A 35 -5.24 -6.22 4.65
C THR A 35 -4.63 -6.22 3.24
N VAL A 36 -3.41 -5.70 3.08
CA VAL A 36 -2.78 -5.53 1.77
C VAL A 36 -2.03 -6.80 1.35
N SER A 37 -2.45 -7.40 0.23
CA SER A 37 -1.74 -8.53 -0.39
C SER A 37 -0.28 -8.18 -0.75
N ASP A 38 0.61 -9.16 -0.66
CA ASP A 38 2.01 -9.05 -1.07
C ASP A 38 2.20 -8.76 -2.57
N ARG A 39 1.12 -8.83 -3.39
CA ARG A 39 1.08 -8.30 -4.76
C ARG A 39 1.41 -6.81 -4.80
N TYR A 40 0.92 -6.06 -3.80
CA TYR A 40 0.97 -4.60 -3.75
C TYR A 40 2.03 -4.09 -2.79
N LEU A 41 2.42 -4.88 -1.79
CA LEU A 41 3.38 -4.43 -0.79
C LEU A 41 4.79 -4.98 -1.08
N ALA A 42 5.72 -4.07 -1.35
CA ALA A 42 7.14 -4.43 -1.50
C ALA A 42 7.66 -5.06 -0.18
N LYS A 43 8.44 -6.14 -0.31
CA LYS A 43 9.02 -6.86 0.84
C LYS A 43 9.78 -5.92 1.78
N GLU A 44 10.58 -5.01 1.23
CA GLU A 44 11.33 -4.01 1.99
C GLU A 44 10.41 -3.08 2.80
N THR A 45 9.28 -2.65 2.23
CA THR A 45 8.30 -1.82 2.94
C THR A 45 7.61 -2.60 4.04
N LYS A 46 7.29 -3.88 3.80
CA LYS A 46 6.70 -4.76 4.80
C LYS A 46 7.65 -4.94 6.00
N LEU A 47 8.93 -5.20 5.74
CA LEU A 47 9.96 -5.30 6.76
C LEU A 47 10.10 -4.00 7.56
N PHE A 48 10.21 -2.86 6.87
CA PHE A 48 10.34 -1.54 7.48
C PHE A 48 9.16 -1.24 8.43
N ILE A 49 7.92 -1.51 8.00
CA ILE A 49 6.73 -1.30 8.82
C ILE A 49 6.76 -2.21 10.06
N ILE A 50 7.11 -3.49 9.93
CA ILE A 50 7.15 -4.42 11.06
C ILE A 50 8.23 -4.01 12.08
N GLU A 51 9.40 -3.57 11.61
CA GLU A 51 10.46 -3.06 12.48
C GLU A 51 10.02 -1.80 13.25
N TYR A 52 9.28 -0.90 12.58
CA TYR A 52 8.63 0.23 13.24
C TYR A 52 7.63 -0.21 14.31
N LEU A 53 6.74 -1.16 13.98
CA LEU A 53 5.72 -1.65 14.91
C LEU A 53 6.35 -2.30 16.15
N LEU A 54 7.42 -3.07 15.98
CA LEU A 54 8.17 -3.65 17.11
C LEU A 54 8.83 -2.55 17.96
N ALA A 55 9.43 -1.55 17.34
CA ALA A 55 10.00 -0.41 18.07
C ALA A 55 8.93 0.38 18.85
N ALA A 56 7.73 0.54 18.29
CA ALA A 56 6.60 1.15 18.99
C ALA A 56 6.16 0.31 20.20
N ILE A 57 6.13 -1.02 20.08
CA ILE A 57 5.85 -1.91 21.21
C ILE A 57 6.89 -1.75 22.33
N GLU A 58 8.19 -1.70 22.01
CA GLU A 58 9.23 -1.51 23.03
C GLU A 58 9.09 -0.18 23.77
N GLN A 59 8.69 0.89 23.08
CA GLN A 59 8.41 2.18 23.72
C GLN A 59 7.23 2.08 24.70
N LEU A 60 6.15 1.39 24.32
CA LEU A 60 4.98 1.17 25.19
C LEU A 60 5.35 0.33 26.42
N ILE A 61 6.11 -0.76 26.23
CA ILE A 61 6.59 -1.62 27.32
C ILE A 61 7.47 -0.82 28.29
N THR A 62 8.44 -0.07 27.76
CA THR A 62 9.34 0.76 28.59
C THR A 62 8.58 1.82 29.38
N ALA A 63 7.47 2.32 28.83
CA ALA A 63 6.59 3.25 29.51
C ALA A 63 5.58 2.59 30.48
N ASN A 64 5.62 1.26 30.64
CA ASN A 64 4.66 0.46 31.40
C ASN A 64 3.20 0.64 30.93
N PHE A 65 3.01 0.93 29.64
CA PHE A 65 1.68 1.12 29.04
C PHE A 65 1.13 -0.20 28.52
N GLN A 66 -0.02 -0.61 29.04
CA GLN A 66 -0.69 -1.84 28.65
C GLN A 66 -1.70 -1.57 27.52
N SER A 67 -1.63 -2.34 26.44
CA SER A 67 -2.63 -2.31 25.38
C SER A 67 -2.71 -3.64 24.62
N SER A 68 -3.82 -3.88 23.92
CA SER A 68 -3.96 -5.05 23.04
C SER A 68 -2.86 -5.12 21.99
N PHE A 69 -2.37 -3.98 21.51
CA PHE A 69 -1.29 -3.91 20.53
C PHE A 69 0.03 -4.49 21.06
N VAL A 70 0.36 -4.27 22.34
CA VAL A 70 1.58 -4.83 22.97
C VAL A 70 1.58 -6.37 22.90
N THR A 71 0.42 -7.00 23.00
CA THR A 71 0.30 -8.48 22.92
C THR A 71 0.69 -9.04 21.54
N LYS A 72 0.77 -8.20 20.50
CA LYS A 72 1.16 -8.60 19.13
C LYS A 72 2.67 -8.78 18.95
N LYS A 73 3.50 -8.51 19.97
CA LYS A 73 4.97 -8.59 19.91
C LYS A 73 5.48 -9.92 19.35
N ILE A 74 5.02 -11.03 19.90
CA ILE A 74 5.47 -12.38 19.52
C ILE A 74 5.11 -12.66 18.05
N TYR A 75 3.89 -12.32 17.65
CA TYR A 75 3.42 -12.46 16.27
C TYR A 75 4.29 -11.65 15.30
N LEU A 76 4.54 -10.37 15.59
CA LEU A 76 5.35 -9.49 14.74
C LEU A 76 6.81 -9.94 14.65
N ALA A 77 7.41 -10.40 15.76
CA ALA A 77 8.77 -10.91 15.78
C ALA A 77 8.92 -12.19 14.94
N ARG A 78 7.93 -13.09 15.02
CA ARG A 78 7.86 -14.29 14.18
C ARG A 78 7.73 -13.90 12.70
N LEU A 79 6.79 -13.02 12.36
CA LEU A 79 6.56 -12.56 11.00
C LEU A 79 7.81 -11.89 10.40
N LEU A 80 8.52 -11.07 11.19
CA LEU A 80 9.79 -10.46 10.78
C LEU A 80 10.84 -11.51 10.43
N THR A 81 10.98 -12.52 11.28
CA THR A 81 11.93 -13.62 11.09
C THR A 81 11.60 -14.42 9.84
N GLU A 82 10.33 -14.81 9.65
CA GLU A 82 9.86 -15.54 8.48
C GLU A 82 10.10 -14.75 7.18
N LEU A 83 9.86 -13.44 7.18
CA LEU A 83 10.13 -12.57 6.03
C LEU A 83 11.64 -12.46 5.72
N LYS A 84 12.48 -12.29 6.74
CA LYS A 84 13.95 -12.23 6.57
C LYS A 84 14.51 -13.54 6.02
N LEU A 85 14.02 -14.68 6.52
CA LEU A 85 14.41 -16.02 6.05
C LEU A 85 13.76 -16.45 4.73
N GLY A 86 12.84 -15.65 4.17
CA GLY A 86 12.12 -16.00 2.94
C GLY A 86 11.15 -17.17 3.09
N LYS A 87 10.78 -17.52 4.33
CA LYS A 87 9.87 -18.64 4.65
C LYS A 87 8.39 -18.24 4.65
N ASN A 88 8.09 -16.96 4.50
CA ASN A 88 6.72 -16.46 4.49
C ASN A 88 6.01 -16.81 3.17
N VAL A 89 4.84 -17.43 3.26
CA VAL A 89 3.97 -17.71 2.11
C VAL A 89 3.40 -16.39 1.60
N MET A 90 3.86 -15.94 0.43
CA MET A 90 3.42 -14.67 -0.14
C MET A 90 2.07 -14.81 -0.83
N VAL A 91 1.06 -14.07 -0.36
CA VAL A 91 -0.25 -14.00 -1.02
C VAL A 91 -0.18 -12.95 -2.11
N LYS A 92 -0.21 -13.36 -3.38
CA LYS A 92 -0.04 -12.47 -4.55
C LYS A 92 -1.34 -12.21 -5.31
N ASP A 93 -2.47 -12.28 -4.62
CA ASP A 93 -3.78 -12.11 -5.21
C ASP A 93 -3.99 -10.70 -5.78
N ARG A 94 -4.63 -10.65 -6.94
CA ARG A 94 -4.99 -9.39 -7.60
C ARG A 94 -6.37 -8.93 -7.12
N VAL A 95 -6.61 -7.63 -7.23
CA VAL A 95 -7.91 -7.03 -6.97
C VAL A 95 -8.85 -7.47 -8.09
N THR A 96 -10.02 -7.96 -7.71
CA THR A 96 -11.01 -8.51 -8.64
C THR A 96 -12.33 -7.76 -8.66
N SER A 97 -12.59 -6.92 -7.66
CA SER A 97 -13.82 -6.14 -7.52
C SER A 97 -13.54 -4.71 -7.04
N GLN A 98 -14.51 -3.82 -7.24
CA GLN A 98 -14.43 -2.44 -6.78
C GLN A 98 -14.36 -2.35 -5.24
N GLN A 99 -15.15 -3.16 -4.54
CA GLN A 99 -15.11 -3.23 -3.07
C GLN A 99 -13.72 -3.64 -2.56
N GLN A 100 -13.09 -4.63 -3.19
CA GLN A 100 -11.74 -5.05 -2.83
C GLN A 100 -10.71 -3.95 -3.14
N LEU A 101 -10.88 -3.20 -4.24
CA LEU A 101 -10.04 -2.05 -4.56
C LEU A 101 -10.11 -0.99 -3.45
N GLU A 102 -11.31 -0.62 -3.03
CA GLU A 102 -11.54 0.38 -2.00
C GLU A 102 -10.93 -0.04 -0.66
N GLN A 103 -11.11 -1.31 -0.27
CA GLN A 103 -10.49 -1.85 0.94
C GLN A 103 -8.95 -1.75 0.90
N VAL A 104 -8.33 -2.18 -0.21
CA VAL A 104 -6.87 -2.13 -0.39
C VAL A 104 -6.38 -0.67 -0.42
N GLN A 105 -7.06 0.22 -1.14
CA GLN A 105 -6.68 1.63 -1.22
C GLN A 105 -6.81 2.33 0.13
N ASN A 106 -7.85 2.05 0.91
CA ASN A 106 -8.02 2.58 2.26
C ASN A 106 -6.89 2.13 3.20
N ALA A 107 -6.51 0.84 3.15
CA ALA A 107 -5.37 0.33 3.91
C ALA A 107 -4.05 1.02 3.49
N LEU A 108 -3.81 1.18 2.19
CA LEU A 108 -2.64 1.89 1.68
C LEU A 108 -2.63 3.38 2.07
N GLN A 109 -3.78 4.04 2.14
CA GLN A 109 -3.90 5.42 2.62
C GLN A 109 -3.54 5.54 4.11
N VAL A 110 -3.96 4.58 4.93
CA VAL A 110 -3.52 4.49 6.34
C VAL A 110 -2.00 4.39 6.38
N MET A 111 -1.38 3.47 5.62
CA MET A 111 0.08 3.34 5.56
C MET A 111 0.76 4.66 5.15
N LEU A 112 0.25 5.34 4.11
CA LEU A 112 0.81 6.62 3.66
C LEU A 112 0.75 7.69 4.74
N ARG A 113 -0.36 7.78 5.48
CA ARG A 113 -0.51 8.74 6.58
C ARG A 113 0.50 8.44 7.69
N GLU A 114 0.64 7.17 8.07
CA GLU A 114 1.58 6.79 9.12
C GLU A 114 3.03 7.03 8.68
N LEU A 115 3.42 6.63 7.46
CA LEU A 115 4.77 6.88 6.93
C LEU A 115 5.11 8.38 6.89
N ARG A 116 4.17 9.25 6.54
CA ARG A 116 4.39 10.70 6.60
C ARG A 116 4.65 11.17 8.02
N TYR A 117 3.90 10.69 9.01
CA TYR A 117 4.18 11.00 10.41
C TYR A 117 5.58 10.53 10.84
N LEU A 118 6.03 9.35 10.40
CA LEU A 118 7.35 8.81 10.74
C LEU A 118 8.49 9.72 10.28
N THR A 119 8.32 10.49 9.19
CA THR A 119 9.36 11.41 8.68
C THR A 119 9.80 12.47 9.69
N GLU A 120 8.94 12.76 10.65
CA GLU A 120 9.16 13.79 11.67
C GLU A 120 9.42 13.18 13.06
N HIS A 121 9.01 11.92 13.32
CA HIS A 121 8.90 11.39 14.68
C HIS A 121 9.65 10.07 14.95
N TYR A 122 10.10 9.34 13.94
CA TYR A 122 10.67 7.99 14.13
C TYR A 122 12.20 7.96 14.29
N GLY A 123 12.90 9.07 14.03
CA GLY A 123 14.36 9.15 14.14
C GLY A 123 15.14 8.43 13.03
N VAL A 124 14.45 7.77 12.08
CA VAL A 124 15.05 7.17 10.88
C VAL A 124 15.23 8.22 9.77
N SER A 125 16.22 8.01 8.90
CA SER A 125 16.49 8.86 7.74
C SER A 125 15.23 9.18 6.93
N ARG A 126 14.98 10.47 6.72
CA ARG A 126 13.86 10.97 5.90
C ARG A 126 13.89 10.40 4.48
N THR A 127 15.08 10.14 3.93
CA THR A 127 15.26 9.56 2.60
C THR A 127 14.70 8.14 2.53
N ILE A 128 14.97 7.31 3.54
CA ILE A 128 14.45 5.93 3.64
C ILE A 128 12.92 5.95 3.71
N ILE A 129 12.36 6.83 4.55
CA ILE A 129 10.91 6.92 4.70
C ILE A 129 10.24 7.41 3.41
N ARG A 130 10.84 8.39 2.72
CA ARG A 130 10.37 8.87 1.40
C ARG A 130 10.38 7.77 0.35
N HIS A 131 11.40 6.91 0.34
CA HIS A 131 11.45 5.73 -0.53
C HIS A 131 10.23 4.82 -0.31
N HIS A 132 9.91 4.48 0.95
CA HIS A 132 8.72 3.67 1.25
C HIS A 132 7.40 4.38 0.87
N ILE A 133 7.32 5.71 1.02
CA ILE A 133 6.16 6.48 0.55
C ILE A 133 5.96 6.33 -0.96
N VAL A 134 7.05 6.38 -1.76
CA VAL A 134 6.99 6.18 -3.21
C VAL A 134 6.51 4.76 -3.54
N LEU A 135 7.01 3.74 -2.84
CA LEU A 135 6.58 2.36 -3.04
C LEU A 135 5.10 2.14 -2.73
N VAL A 136 4.58 2.74 -1.65
CA VAL A 136 3.15 2.64 -1.29
C VAL A 136 2.26 3.42 -2.27
N ARG A 137 2.73 4.55 -2.82
CA ARG A 137 2.01 5.25 -3.90
C ARG A 137 1.91 4.40 -5.16
N TYR A 138 3.01 3.72 -5.52
CA TYR A 138 3.00 2.78 -6.62
C TYR A 138 2.07 1.58 -6.36
N ALA A 139 2.03 1.06 -5.14
CA ALA A 139 1.09 0.00 -4.74
C ALA A 139 -0.38 0.39 -5.00
N HIS A 140 -0.74 1.64 -4.66
CA HIS A 140 -2.07 2.19 -4.90
C HIS A 140 -2.41 2.27 -6.39
N ALA A 141 -1.44 2.68 -7.22
CA ALA A 141 -1.57 2.71 -8.68
C ALA A 141 -1.71 1.29 -9.26
N LEU A 142 -0.93 0.34 -8.75
CA LEU A 142 -0.92 -1.06 -9.20
C LEU A 142 -2.25 -1.77 -8.93
N ALA A 143 -2.85 -1.55 -7.75
CA ALA A 143 -4.16 -2.11 -7.41
C ALA A 143 -5.26 -1.60 -8.36
N HIS A 144 -5.27 -0.29 -8.65
CA HIS A 144 -6.23 0.29 -9.58
C HIS A 144 -6.04 -0.24 -11.01
N ARG A 145 -4.78 -0.33 -11.46
CA ARG A 145 -4.42 -0.94 -12.74
C ARG A 145 -4.92 -2.36 -12.87
N ASP A 146 -4.76 -3.19 -11.83
CA ASP A 146 -5.15 -4.60 -11.89
C ASP A 146 -6.69 -4.76 -12.04
N LEU A 147 -7.49 -3.88 -11.41
CA LEU A 147 -8.93 -3.84 -11.63
C LEU A 147 -9.28 -3.39 -13.06
N LEU A 148 -8.67 -2.30 -13.55
CA LEU A 148 -8.94 -1.78 -14.90
C LEU A 148 -8.62 -2.82 -15.98
N VAL A 149 -7.51 -3.55 -15.83
CA VAL A 149 -7.13 -4.62 -16.77
C VAL A 149 -8.11 -5.79 -16.71
N ARG A 150 -8.60 -6.16 -15.53
CA ARG A 150 -9.64 -7.19 -15.42
C ARG A 150 -10.92 -6.77 -16.13
N GLN A 151 -11.38 -5.54 -15.89
CA GLN A 151 -12.58 -5.00 -16.55
C GLN A 151 -12.39 -4.87 -18.06
N ALA A 152 -11.21 -4.47 -18.53
CA ALA A 152 -10.88 -4.41 -19.95
C ALA A 152 -10.97 -5.80 -20.61
N ARG A 153 -10.49 -6.85 -19.94
CA ARG A 153 -10.64 -8.23 -20.42
C ARG A 153 -12.10 -8.66 -20.51
N GLN A 154 -12.90 -8.36 -19.49
CA GLN A 154 -14.34 -8.61 -19.53
C GLN A 154 -15.02 -7.86 -20.68
N ASP A 155 -14.59 -6.63 -20.98
CA ASP A 155 -15.11 -5.90 -22.14
C ASP A 155 -14.70 -6.56 -23.47
N LEU A 156 -13.47 -7.08 -23.58
CA LEU A 156 -13.03 -7.84 -24.76
C LEU A 156 -13.85 -9.11 -24.96
N ASP A 157 -14.11 -9.87 -23.89
CA ASP A 157 -14.93 -11.09 -23.92
C ASP A 157 -16.38 -10.79 -24.36
N ASN A 158 -16.86 -9.56 -24.11
CA ASN A 158 -18.17 -9.07 -24.52
C ASN A 158 -18.13 -8.26 -25.84
N ASP A 159 -17.06 -8.39 -26.64
CA ASP A 159 -16.83 -7.68 -27.90
C ASP A 159 -16.81 -6.14 -27.86
N LYS A 160 -16.72 -5.55 -26.65
CA LYS A 160 -16.66 -4.09 -26.40
C LYS A 160 -15.22 -3.56 -26.51
N LYS A 161 -14.57 -3.82 -27.64
CA LYS A 161 -13.14 -3.52 -27.87
C LYS A 161 -12.76 -2.04 -27.62
N GLY A 162 -13.62 -1.09 -27.99
CA GLY A 162 -13.38 0.35 -27.72
C GLY A 162 -13.32 0.68 -26.22
N ARG A 163 -14.24 0.13 -25.42
CA ARG A 163 -14.25 0.31 -23.96
C ARG A 163 -13.05 -0.37 -23.29
N ALA A 164 -12.63 -1.52 -23.79
CA ALA A 164 -11.42 -2.19 -23.33
C ALA A 164 -10.17 -1.33 -23.57
N LEU A 165 -10.06 -0.72 -24.75
CA LEU A 165 -8.96 0.17 -25.11
C LEU A 165 -8.89 1.40 -24.19
N GLU A 166 -10.02 2.04 -23.91
CA GLU A 166 -10.11 3.16 -22.95
C GLU A 166 -9.61 2.76 -21.56
N LYS A 167 -10.02 1.57 -21.07
CA LYS A 167 -9.56 1.08 -19.76
C LYS A 167 -8.07 0.77 -19.72
N TYR A 168 -7.49 0.19 -20.79
CA TYR A 168 -6.04 -0.01 -20.86
C TYR A 168 -5.27 1.31 -20.89
N ARG A 169 -5.74 2.31 -21.63
CA ARG A 169 -5.14 3.66 -21.66
C ARG A 169 -5.24 4.35 -20.30
N ALA A 170 -6.39 4.24 -19.63
CA ALA A 170 -6.56 4.74 -18.26
C ALA A 170 -5.59 4.07 -17.28
N ALA A 171 -5.44 2.74 -17.38
CA ALA A 171 -4.49 1.98 -16.57
C ALA A 171 -3.04 2.41 -16.82
N LEU A 172 -2.67 2.67 -18.08
CA LEU A 172 -1.33 3.15 -18.44
C LEU A 172 -1.05 4.52 -17.81
N SER A 173 -1.97 5.47 -17.96
CA SER A 173 -1.83 6.82 -17.39
C SER A 173 -1.63 6.81 -15.87
N VAL A 174 -2.27 5.88 -15.16
CA VAL A 174 -2.10 5.72 -13.71
C VAL A 174 -0.70 5.19 -13.35
N ILE A 175 -0.17 4.26 -14.14
CA ILE A 175 1.16 3.67 -13.92
C ILE A 175 2.30 4.64 -14.27
N GLU A 176 2.16 5.42 -15.34
CA GLU A 176 3.19 6.38 -15.81
C GLU A 176 3.53 7.44 -14.76
N LYS A 177 2.57 7.83 -13.91
CA LYS A 177 2.80 8.73 -12.77
C LYS A 177 3.79 8.19 -11.73
N ASN A 178 4.15 6.90 -11.81
CA ASN A 178 5.03 6.21 -10.86
C ASN A 178 6.26 5.60 -11.54
N ILE A 179 6.66 6.10 -12.72
CA ILE A 179 7.72 5.50 -13.56
C ILE A 179 9.12 5.46 -12.90
N SER A 180 9.33 6.21 -11.82
CA SER A 180 10.54 6.14 -11.00
C SER A 180 10.71 4.78 -10.30
N VAL A 181 9.62 4.01 -10.14
CA VAL A 181 9.65 2.66 -9.60
C VAL A 181 9.91 1.65 -10.73
N SER A 182 10.92 0.79 -10.58
CA SER A 182 11.29 -0.22 -11.60
C SER A 182 10.12 -1.11 -12.01
N GLY A 183 9.26 -1.49 -11.06
CA GLY A 183 8.04 -2.23 -11.34
C GLY A 183 7.07 -1.51 -12.28
N ALA A 184 6.93 -0.18 -12.14
CA ALA A 184 6.03 0.63 -12.95
C ALA A 184 6.44 0.63 -14.43
N LYS A 185 7.75 0.72 -14.72
CA LYS A 185 8.25 0.66 -16.11
C LYS A 185 7.85 -0.65 -16.81
N LYS A 186 7.99 -1.78 -16.11
CA LYS A 186 7.61 -3.10 -16.64
C LYS A 186 6.11 -3.20 -16.89
N GLU A 187 5.28 -2.68 -15.99
CA GLU A 187 3.83 -2.69 -16.18
C GLU A 187 3.36 -1.73 -17.28
N ALA A 188 4.04 -0.59 -17.46
CA ALA A 188 3.76 0.35 -18.55
C ALA A 188 3.99 -0.30 -19.92
N ILE A 189 5.13 -0.95 -20.12
CA ILE A 189 5.44 -1.67 -21.38
C ILE A 189 4.38 -2.74 -21.66
N ARG A 190 3.96 -3.52 -20.65
CA ARG A 190 2.90 -4.51 -20.81
C ARG A 190 1.57 -3.89 -21.25
N LEU A 191 1.21 -2.74 -20.68
CA LEU A 191 -0.02 -2.04 -21.03
C LEU A 191 0.06 -1.46 -22.45
N GLN A 192 1.21 -0.92 -22.85
CA GLN A 192 1.45 -0.46 -24.23
C GLN A 192 1.26 -1.59 -25.24
N ASN A 193 1.80 -2.79 -24.98
CA ASN A 193 1.59 -3.94 -25.84
C ASN A 193 0.10 -4.35 -25.91
N MET A 194 -0.60 -4.39 -24.77
CA MET A 194 -2.04 -4.70 -24.74
C MET A 194 -2.88 -3.68 -25.52
N ILE A 195 -2.51 -2.40 -25.46
CA ILE A 195 -3.14 -1.32 -26.23
C ILE A 195 -2.93 -1.57 -27.72
N GLN A 196 -1.68 -1.79 -28.16
CA GLN A 196 -1.36 -2.04 -29.56
C GLN A 196 -2.10 -3.27 -30.11
N ASP A 197 -2.22 -4.34 -29.34
CA ASP A 197 -2.94 -5.55 -29.75
C ASP A 197 -4.43 -5.26 -30.00
N VAL A 198 -5.08 -4.50 -29.11
CA VAL A 198 -6.49 -4.11 -29.29
C VAL A 198 -6.66 -3.12 -30.45
N GLU A 199 -5.73 -2.17 -30.61
CA GLU A 199 -5.75 -1.21 -31.71
C GLU A 199 -5.62 -1.90 -33.07
N LYS A 200 -4.70 -2.86 -33.21
CA LYS A 200 -4.58 -3.66 -34.44
C LYS A 200 -5.90 -4.33 -34.80
N VAL A 201 -6.59 -4.93 -33.84
CA VAL A 201 -7.88 -5.60 -34.09
C VAL A 201 -8.99 -4.61 -34.43
N LEU A 202 -9.04 -3.45 -33.76
CA LEU A 202 -10.03 -2.41 -34.01
C LEU A 202 -9.87 -1.75 -35.38
N PHE A 203 -8.63 -1.48 -35.78
CA PHE A 203 -8.34 -0.69 -36.96
C PHE A 203 -8.01 -1.53 -38.21
N ALA A 204 -7.63 -2.79 -38.08
CA ALA A 204 -7.47 -3.69 -39.24
C ALA A 204 -8.78 -3.94 -40.01
N LYS A 205 -9.94 -3.67 -39.41
CA LYS A 205 -11.23 -3.69 -40.13
C LYS A 205 -11.52 -2.40 -40.90
N LYS A 206 -10.97 -1.25 -40.50
CA LYS A 206 -11.21 0.03 -41.18
C LYS A 206 -10.50 0.10 -42.54
N ASP A 207 -9.27 -0.41 -42.60
CA ASP A 207 -8.47 -0.41 -43.83
C ASP A 207 -9.07 -1.24 -44.97
N LYS A 208 -9.98 -2.18 -44.69
CA LYS A 208 -10.68 -2.97 -45.72
C LYS A 208 -11.94 -2.31 -46.28
N THR A 209 -12.58 -1.42 -45.52
CA THR A 209 -13.82 -0.74 -45.94
C THR A 209 -13.57 0.57 -46.69
N GLU A 210 -12.39 1.18 -46.58
CA GLU A 210 -12.04 2.41 -47.32
C GLU A 210 -11.35 2.12 -48.66
N SER A 211 -11.06 0.86 -48.97
CA SER A 211 -10.44 0.41 -50.23
C SER A 211 -11.39 -0.37 -51.14
N SER A 212 -12.71 -0.20 -50.99
CA SER A 212 -13.76 -0.82 -51.82
C SER A 212 -14.62 0.23 -52.50
#